data_AF-A0A9R1UYR8-F1
#
_entry.id   AF-A0A9R1UYR8-F1
#
_cell.length_a   1.000
_cell.length_b   1.000
_cell.length_c   1.000
_cell.angle_alpha   90.00
_cell.angle_beta   90.00
_cell.angle_gamma   90.00
#
_symmetry.space_group_name_H-M   'P 1'
#
loop_
_entity.id
_entity.type
_entity.pdbx_description
1 polymer ?
#
loop_
_entity_poly.entity_id
_entity_poly.type
_entity_poly.pdbx_seq_one_letter_code
_entity_poly.pdbx_strand_id
1 'polypeptide(L)'
;MNELPEHHRGDAVSSMVYEANARIRDPVYGCVGAISSLQQQIDVLQAQLAVSQAEVVHMRMRHFSSSPVNQSPENISPPSRHHQSRTPTRSLFGMDMVVDQTNMGMGESLWSSCN
;
A
#
# COMPACT_ATOMS: atom_id res chain seq x y z
N MET A 1 33.27 -16.12 -21.40
CA MET A 1 32.54 -17.20 -20.69
C MET A 1 33.38 -17.98 -19.70
N ASN A 2 34.72 -18.05 -19.84
CA ASN A 2 35.54 -18.79 -18.90
C ASN A 2 35.76 -18.09 -17.54
N GLU A 3 35.28 -16.85 -17.40
CA GLU A 3 35.37 -16.00 -16.20
C GLU A 3 34.28 -16.31 -15.16
N LEU A 4 33.26 -17.09 -15.52
CA LEU A 4 32.22 -17.54 -14.60
C LEU A 4 32.44 -19.01 -14.20
N PRO A 5 32.15 -19.39 -12.94
CA PRO A 5 32.02 -20.78 -12.53
C PRO A 5 31.05 -21.54 -13.44
N GLU A 6 31.30 -22.83 -13.70
CA GLU A 6 30.53 -23.58 -14.70
C GLU A 6 29.01 -23.57 -14.46
N HIS A 7 28.59 -23.58 -13.19
CA HIS A 7 27.18 -23.55 -12.82
C HIS A 7 26.47 -22.24 -13.21
N HIS A 8 27.17 -21.10 -13.31
CA HIS A 8 26.59 -19.83 -13.73
C HIS A 8 26.65 -19.59 -15.24
N ARG A 9 27.37 -20.44 -15.99
CA ARG A 9 27.54 -20.25 -17.44
C ARG A 9 26.22 -20.45 -18.18
N GLY A 10 25.39 -21.40 -17.78
CA GLY A 10 24.09 -21.63 -18.40
C GLY A 10 23.16 -20.41 -18.32
N ASP A 11 23.09 -19.80 -17.15
CA ASP A 11 22.28 -18.60 -16.92
C ASP A 11 22.82 -17.40 -17.69
N ALA A 12 24.14 -17.21 -17.68
CA ALA A 12 24.77 -16.13 -18.44
C ALA A 12 24.59 -16.29 -19.96
N VAL A 13 24.59 -17.52 -20.50
CA VAL A 13 24.23 -17.76 -21.92
C VAL A 13 22.77 -17.38 -22.15
N SER A 14 21.88 -17.80 -21.26
CA SER A 14 20.45 -17.49 -21.37
C SER A 14 20.20 -15.98 -21.37
N SER A 15 20.89 -15.23 -20.52
CA SER A 15 20.83 -13.76 -20.49
C SER A 15 21.37 -13.13 -21.78
N MET A 16 22.52 -13.57 -22.29
CA MET A 16 23.06 -13.07 -23.56
C MET A 16 22.11 -13.33 -24.74
N VAL A 17 21.51 -14.52 -24.81
CA VAL A 17 20.52 -14.87 -25.84
C VAL A 17 19.28 -13.99 -25.71
N TYR A 18 18.79 -13.76 -24.49
CA TYR A 18 17.67 -12.86 -24.26
C TYR A 18 17.98 -11.44 -24.73
N GLU A 19 19.13 -10.88 -24.37
CA GLU A 19 19.56 -9.53 -24.77
C GLU A 19 19.73 -9.40 -26.28
N ALA A 20 20.36 -10.39 -26.92
CA ALA A 20 20.51 -10.41 -28.37
C ALA A 20 19.14 -10.43 -29.07
N ASN A 21 18.23 -11.30 -28.62
CA ASN A 21 16.88 -11.37 -29.15
C ASN A 21 16.09 -10.07 -28.92
N ALA A 22 16.29 -9.41 -27.78
CA ALA A 22 15.67 -8.11 -27.52
C ALA A 22 16.19 -7.04 -28.51
N ARG A 23 17.49 -6.99 -28.77
CA ARG A 23 18.08 -6.09 -29.78
C ARG A 23 17.63 -6.38 -31.21
N ILE A 24 17.31 -7.63 -31.55
CA ILE A 24 16.74 -7.97 -32.86
C ILE A 24 15.33 -7.39 -33.00
N ARG A 25 14.51 -7.48 -31.95
CA ARG A 25 13.13 -6.95 -31.96
C ARG A 25 13.09 -5.42 -31.87
N ASP A 26 13.97 -4.84 -31.07
CA ASP A 26 14.12 -3.41 -30.89
C ASP A 26 15.62 -3.03 -31.02
N PRO A 27 16.06 -2.64 -32.23
CA PRO A 27 17.47 -2.31 -32.49
C PRO A 27 17.99 -1.11 -31.72
N VAL A 28 17.12 -0.24 -31.22
CA VAL A 28 17.51 1.00 -30.54
C VAL A 28 17.60 0.78 -29.04
N TYR A 29 16.54 0.23 -28.44
CA TYR A 29 16.45 0.11 -26.98
C TYR A 29 16.62 -1.31 -26.45
N GLY A 30 16.39 -2.35 -27.27
CA GLY A 30 16.56 -3.75 -26.87
C GLY A 30 15.92 -4.09 -25.52
N CYS A 31 16.70 -4.67 -24.59
CA CYS A 31 16.24 -4.98 -23.24
C CYS A 31 16.01 -3.73 -22.37
N VAL A 32 16.67 -2.60 -22.66
CA VAL A 32 16.48 -1.32 -21.95
C VAL A 32 15.06 -0.79 -22.17
N GLY A 33 14.46 -1.04 -23.33
CA GLY A 33 13.05 -0.72 -23.60
C GLY A 33 12.10 -1.46 -22.66
N ALA A 34 12.35 -2.75 -22.40
CA ALA A 34 11.57 -3.53 -21.45
C ALA A 34 11.73 -3.02 -20.01
N ILE A 35 12.97 -2.72 -19.59
CA ILE A 35 13.26 -2.15 -18.27
C ILE A 35 12.51 -0.82 -18.08
N SER A 36 12.59 0.07 -19.08
CA SER A 36 11.95 1.39 -19.03
C SER A 36 10.42 1.29 -18.95
N SER A 37 9.83 0.36 -19.72
CA SER A 37 8.38 0.10 -19.66
C SER A 37 7.94 -0.43 -18.30
N LEU A 38 8.73 -1.33 -17.69
CA LEU A 38 8.45 -1.83 -16.34
C LEU A 38 8.55 -0.72 -15.30
N GLN A 39 9.57 0.16 -15.39
CA GLN A 39 9.70 1.31 -14.51
C GLN A 39 8.48 2.24 -14.61
N GLN A 40 8.04 2.55 -15.83
CA GLN A 40 6.85 3.37 -16.04
C GLN A 40 5.59 2.72 -15.44
N GLN A 41 5.44 1.39 -15.56
CA GLN A 41 4.31 0.66 -14.97
C GLN A 41 4.34 0.74 -13.44
N ILE A 42 5.52 0.63 -12.83
CA ILE A 42 5.70 0.81 -11.37
C ILE A 42 5.25 2.21 -10.96
N ASP A 43 5.70 3.25 -11.67
CA ASP A 43 5.36 4.64 -11.35
C ASP A 43 3.85 4.88 -11.45
N VAL A 44 3.20 4.34 -12.49
CA VAL A 44 1.74 4.42 -12.66
C VAL A 44 1.02 3.72 -11.51
N LEU A 45 1.45 2.52 -11.12
CA LEU A 45 0.84 1.78 -10.03
C LEU A 45 1.01 2.49 -8.68
N GLN A 46 2.17 3.08 -8.43
CA GLN A 46 2.41 3.88 -7.23
C GLN A 46 1.50 5.12 -7.18
N ALA A 47 1.30 5.79 -8.31
CA ALA A 47 0.37 6.92 -8.40
C ALA A 47 -1.08 6.49 -8.12
N GLN A 48 -1.53 5.37 -8.70
CA GLN A 48 -2.87 4.82 -8.44
C GLN A 48 -3.07 4.45 -6.97
N LEU A 49 -2.04 3.88 -6.34
CA LEU A 49 -2.07 3.56 -4.92
C LEU A 49 -2.22 4.83 -4.07
N ALA A 50 -1.44 5.87 -4.36
CA ALA A 50 -1.51 7.14 -3.64
C ALA A 50 -2.90 7.79 -3.76
N VAL A 51 -3.48 7.80 -4.96
CA VAL A 51 -4.85 8.28 -5.19
C VAL A 51 -5.86 7.49 -4.37
N SER A 52 -5.82 6.15 -4.44
CA SER A 52 -6.73 5.28 -3.69
C SER A 52 -6.62 5.49 -2.19
N GLN A 53 -5.41 5.69 -1.66
CA GLN A 53 -5.18 5.99 -0.24
C GLN A 53 -5.77 7.35 0.15
N ALA A 54 -5.60 8.38 -0.68
CA ALA A 54 -6.17 9.70 -0.45
C ALA A 54 -7.71 9.66 -0.44
N GLU A 55 -8.33 8.89 -1.34
CA GLU A 55 -9.78 8.68 -1.36
C GLU A 55 -10.30 8.02 -0.08
N VAL A 56 -9.60 7.00 0.42
CA VAL A 56 -9.96 6.34 1.70
C VAL A 56 -9.90 7.33 2.86
N VAL A 57 -8.85 8.15 2.95
CA VAL A 57 -8.72 9.18 4.00
C VAL A 57 -9.84 10.22 3.89
N HIS A 58 -10.12 10.69 2.67
CA HIS A 58 -11.17 11.66 2.42
C HIS A 58 -12.56 11.13 2.80
N MET A 59 -12.87 9.87 2.48
CA MET A 59 -14.12 9.23 2.91
C MET A 59 -14.20 9.13 4.43
N ARG A 60 -13.13 8.70 5.11
CA ARG A 60 -13.09 8.65 6.58
C ARG A 60 -13.35 10.02 7.21
N MET A 61 -12.70 11.08 6.72
CA MET A 61 -12.88 12.44 7.23
C MET A 61 -14.32 12.94 7.08
N ARG A 62 -14.98 12.61 5.96
CA ARG A 62 -16.40 12.92 5.74
C ARG A 62 -17.31 12.17 6.71
N HIS A 63 -17.04 10.88 6.96
CA HIS A 63 -17.80 10.09 7.93
C HIS A 63 -17.71 10.64 9.36
N PHE A 64 -16.51 11.06 9.81
CA PHE A 64 -16.34 11.67 11.13
C PHE A 64 -17.01 13.05 11.25
N SER A 65 -16.99 13.85 10.17
CA SER A 65 -17.59 15.19 10.15
C SER A 65 -19.13 15.17 10.13
N SER A 66 -19.76 14.04 9.79
CA SER A 66 -21.23 13.88 9.79
C SER A 66 -21.81 13.33 11.09
N SER A 67 -21.04 13.21 12.18
CA SER A 67 -21.64 12.92 13.48
C SER A 67 -22.49 14.11 13.91
N PRO A 68 -23.80 13.96 14.16
CA PRO A 68 -24.63 15.09 14.59
C PRO A 68 -24.09 15.57 15.94
N VAL A 69 -23.57 16.79 15.95
CA VAL A 69 -23.36 17.55 17.17
C VAL A 69 -24.75 17.76 17.79
N ASN A 70 -25.10 16.90 18.75
CA ASN A 70 -26.24 17.13 19.65
C ASN A 70 -25.88 18.32 20.56
N GLN A 71 -26.04 19.53 20.05
CA GLN A 71 -26.16 20.72 20.89
C GLN A 71 -27.58 20.73 21.47
N SER A 72 -27.73 20.19 22.66
CA SER A 72 -28.89 20.44 23.53
C SER A 72 -28.56 21.65 24.42
N PRO A 73 -29.36 22.73 24.42
CA PRO A 73 -29.19 23.80 25.37
C PRO A 73 -29.58 23.33 26.78
N GLU A 74 -29.02 24.02 27.76
CA GLU A 74 -29.06 23.77 29.20
C GLU A 74 -30.48 23.58 29.74
N ASN A 75 -30.69 22.55 30.58
CA ASN A 75 -31.75 22.61 31.60
C ASN A 75 -31.35 21.81 32.85
N ILE A 76 -31.29 22.52 33.97
CA ILE A 76 -30.83 22.06 35.28
C ILE A 76 -31.99 21.35 35.98
N SER A 77 -31.88 20.05 36.31
CA SER A 77 -32.71 19.36 37.32
C SER A 77 -32.13 17.99 37.76
N PRO A 78 -32.38 17.50 38.99
CA PRO A 78 -31.61 16.43 39.66
C PRO A 78 -32.13 14.99 39.40
N PRO A 79 -31.37 13.94 39.79
CA PRO A 79 -31.50 12.60 39.21
C PRO A 79 -32.55 11.73 39.91
N SER A 80 -33.29 10.94 39.13
CA SER A 80 -34.04 9.77 39.61
C SER A 80 -33.59 8.51 38.87
N ARG A 81 -33.15 7.52 39.66
CA ARG A 81 -32.71 6.20 39.22
C ARG A 81 -33.89 5.40 38.67
N HIS A 82 -33.75 4.78 37.48
CA HIS A 82 -34.39 3.50 37.19
C HIS A 82 -33.70 2.73 36.04
N HIS A 83 -33.37 1.48 36.35
CA HIS A 83 -33.11 0.29 35.52
C HIS A 83 -32.94 0.37 33.99
N GLN A 84 -31.72 0.06 33.55
CA GLN A 84 -31.33 -1.11 32.72
C GLN A 84 -32.16 -1.49 31.48
N SER A 85 -31.62 -1.22 30.30
CA SER A 85 -31.22 -2.22 29.29
C SER A 85 -30.95 -1.52 27.94
N ARG A 86 -29.68 -1.26 27.62
CA ARG A 86 -29.28 -0.91 26.25
C ARG A 86 -28.30 -1.96 25.78
N THR A 87 -28.76 -2.78 24.85
CA THR A 87 -27.96 -3.70 24.05
C THR A 87 -26.79 -2.95 23.39
N PRO A 88 -25.60 -3.54 23.30
CA PRO A 88 -24.56 -2.99 22.44
C PRO A 88 -24.91 -3.43 21.02
N THR A 89 -25.58 -2.59 20.25
CA THR A 89 -25.43 -2.64 18.80
C THR A 89 -23.99 -2.22 18.50
N ARG A 90 -23.05 -3.17 18.61
CA ARG A 90 -21.74 -3.07 17.95
C ARG A 90 -22.04 -2.96 16.47
N SER A 91 -21.92 -1.74 15.96
CA SER A 91 -21.78 -1.46 14.54
C SER A 91 -20.77 -2.46 13.97
N LEU A 92 -21.21 -3.26 13.00
CA LEU A 92 -20.50 -4.39 12.40
C LEU A 92 -19.26 -3.96 11.58
N PHE A 93 -18.91 -2.67 11.58
CA PHE A 93 -17.72 -2.11 10.92
C PHE A 93 -16.74 -1.43 11.90
N GLY A 94 -16.78 -1.79 13.17
CA GLY A 94 -15.73 -1.46 14.12
C GLY A 94 -14.55 -2.43 14.02
N MET A 95 -13.73 -2.31 12.96
CA MET A 95 -12.32 -2.70 13.05
C MET A 95 -11.66 -1.55 13.80
N ASP A 96 -11.51 -1.73 15.10
CA ASP A 96 -10.75 -0.85 15.98
C ASP A 96 -9.32 -0.75 15.41
N MET A 97 -8.98 0.38 14.77
CA MET A 97 -7.59 0.72 14.55
C MET A 97 -7.06 1.21 15.90
N VAL A 98 -6.59 0.27 16.73
CA VAL A 98 -5.45 0.54 17.59
C VAL A 98 -4.34 0.99 16.65
N VAL A 99 -4.15 2.31 16.56
CA VAL A 99 -2.88 2.89 16.17
C VAL A 99 -1.94 2.54 17.32
N ASP A 100 -1.28 1.40 17.21
CA ASP A 100 -0.09 1.15 18.01
C ASP A 100 1.01 2.09 17.48
N GLN A 101 1.36 3.04 18.32
CA GLN A 101 2.37 4.08 18.11
C GLN A 101 3.79 3.48 18.14
N THR A 102 4.03 2.32 17.53
CA THR A 102 5.32 1.59 17.65
C THR A 102 5.91 0.99 16.37
N ASN A 103 5.34 1.21 15.18
CA ASN A 103 5.98 0.70 13.94
C ASN A 103 6.18 1.75 12.84
N MET A 104 6.85 2.86 13.19
CA MET A 104 7.67 3.60 12.23
C MET A 104 9.07 2.97 12.23
N GLY A 105 9.28 1.91 11.44
CA GLY A 105 10.62 1.30 11.38
C GLY A 105 10.71 -0.06 10.69
N MET A 106 10.03 -0.28 9.57
CA MET A 106 10.30 -1.49 8.76
C MET A 106 10.00 -1.32 7.27
N GLY A 107 10.44 -0.20 6.69
CA GLY A 107 10.41 0.03 5.23
C GLY A 107 11.72 -0.35 4.52
N GLU A 108 12.79 -0.63 5.28
CA GLU A 108 14.16 -0.68 4.75
C GLU A 108 14.78 -2.09 4.69
N SER A 109 14.09 -3.12 5.20
CA SER A 109 14.61 -4.50 5.16
C SER A 109 14.37 -5.24 3.84
N LEU A 110 13.41 -4.81 3.01
CA LEU A 110 13.05 -5.58 1.81
C LEU A 110 14.01 -5.39 0.62
N TRP A 111 14.88 -4.38 0.66
CA TRP A 111 15.86 -4.12 -0.40
C TRP A 111 17.25 -4.70 -0.11
N SER A 112 17.56 -5.04 1.14
CA SER A 112 18.89 -5.51 1.56
C SER A 112 19.09 -7.03 1.47
N SER A 113 18.05 -7.82 1.17
CA SER A 113 18.18 -9.27 0.99
C SER A 113 18.56 -9.69 -0.44
N CYS A 114 18.82 -8.73 -1.33
CA CYS A 114 19.35 -8.96 -2.67
C CYS A 114 20.64 -8.14 -2.88
N ASN A 115 21.67 -8.38 -2.06
CA ASN A 115 23.07 -8.05 -2.38
C ASN A 115 24.02 -8.97 -1.61
#